data_AF-A0A2A6ZBV3-F1
#
_entry.id   AF-A0A2A6ZBV3-F1
#
_cell.length_a   1.000
_cell.length_b   1.000
_cell.length_c   1.000
_cell.angle_alpha   90.00
_cell.angle_beta   90.00
_cell.angle_gamma   90.00
#
_symmetry.space_group_name_H-M   'P 1'
#
loop_
_entity.id
_entity.type
_entity.pdbx_description
1 polymer ?
#
loop_
_entity_poly.entity_id
_entity_poly.type
_entity_poly.pdbx_seq_one_letter_code
_entity_poly.pdbx_strand_id
1 'polypeptide(L)' 'MATLKHIASKNSDYSAAETYLVYQHDEFSGKKILDEQSRPKLRE' A
#
# COMPACT_ATOMS: atom_id res chain seq x y z
N MET A 1 20.26 19.05 -26.47
CA MET A 1 19.98 17.60 -26.36
C MET A 1 19.40 17.36 -24.97
N ALA A 2 18.07 17.37 -24.84
CA ALA A 2 17.42 17.17 -23.55
C ALA A 2 17.11 15.69 -23.39
N THR A 3 17.94 14.97 -22.61
CA THR A 3 17.61 13.62 -22.15
C THR A 3 16.44 13.74 -21.18
N LEU A 4 15.22 13.44 -21.65
CA LEU A 4 14.02 13.35 -20.83
C LEU A 4 14.13 12.16 -19.87
N LYS A 5 14.95 12.30 -18.82
CA LYS A 5 15.12 11.34 -17.74
C LYS A 5 13.99 11.47 -16.71
N HIS A 6 12.74 11.54 -17.17
CA HIS A 6 11.58 11.87 -16.32
C HIS A 6 10.28 11.11 -16.69
N ILE A 7 10.37 9.87 -17.22
CA ILE A 7 9.17 9.04 -17.49
C ILE A 7 9.24 7.68 -16.75
N ALA A 8 9.92 7.60 -15.61
CA ALA A 8 10.00 6.35 -14.84
C ALA A 8 9.68 6.51 -13.34
N SER A 9 9.23 7.68 -12.89
CA SER A 9 9.02 7.94 -11.45
C SER A 9 7.63 8.46 -11.12
N LYS A 10 6.60 7.90 -11.76
CA LYS A 10 5.20 8.08 -11.36
C LYS A 10 4.38 6.80 -11.55
N ASN A 11 4.99 5.64 -11.35
CA ASN A 11 4.21 4.50 -10.89
C ASN A 11 4.06 4.71 -9.38
N SER A 12 3.16 5.61 -8.99
CA SER A 12 2.70 5.66 -7.61
C SER A 12 2.22 4.24 -7.32
N ASP A 13 2.86 3.54 -6.39
CA ASP A 13 2.45 2.19 -5.99
C ASP A 13 1.04 2.27 -5.38
N TYR A 14 0.03 2.25 -6.25
CA TYR A 14 -1.38 2.24 -5.88
C TYR A 14 -1.72 0.97 -5.10
N SER A 15 -0.86 -0.04 -5.18
CA SER A 15 -0.86 -1.24 -4.35
C SER A 15 -0.92 -0.91 -2.85
N ALA A 16 -0.23 0.13 -2.41
CA ALA A 16 -0.26 0.57 -1.01
C ALA A 16 -1.63 1.16 -0.63
N ALA A 17 -2.20 1.98 -1.52
CA ALA A 17 -3.51 2.60 -1.30
C ALA A 17 -4.64 1.55 -1.35
N GLU A 18 -4.60 0.62 -2.31
CA GLU A 18 -5.54 -0.51 -2.37
C GLU A 18 -5.47 -1.36 -1.10
N THR A 19 -4.26 -1.68 -0.64
CA THR A 19 -4.06 -2.42 0.61
C THR A 19 -4.63 -1.65 1.81
N TYR A 20 -4.53 -0.32 1.81
CA TYR A 20 -5.10 0.55 2.84
C TYR A 20 -6.62 0.60 2.84
N LEU A 21 -7.24 0.47 1.67
CA LEU A 21 -8.70 0.46 1.53
C LEU A 21 -9.30 -0.92 1.82
N VAL A 22 -8.60 -2.00 1.46
CA VAL A 22 -9.10 -3.37 1.53
C VAL A 22 -8.85 -4.02 2.89
N TYR A 23 -7.74 -3.71 3.56
CA TYR A 23 -7.37 -4.36 4.82
C TYR A 23 -7.44 -3.39 6.00
N GLN A 24 -7.62 -3.94 7.20
CA GLN A 24 -7.50 -3.17 8.44
C GLN A 24 -6.02 -2.88 8.71
N HIS A 25 -5.75 -1.66 9.18
CA HIS A 25 -4.41 -1.21 9.59
C HIS A 25 -4.46 -0.73 11.02
N ASP A 26 -3.37 -0.99 11.74
CA ASP A 26 -3.15 -0.49 13.08
C ASP A 26 -2.98 1.03 13.03
N GLU A 27 -3.78 1.76 13.81
CA GLU A 27 -3.81 3.22 13.78
C GLU A 27 -2.52 3.86 14.32
N PHE A 28 -1.74 3.13 15.12
CA PHE A 28 -0.51 3.62 15.73
C PHE A 28 0.72 3.34 14.84
N SER A 29 0.79 2.16 14.22
CA SER A 29 1.93 1.74 13.39
C SER A 29 1.71 1.91 11.89
N GLY A 30 0.47 2.12 11.42
CA GLY A 30 0.13 2.16 9.99
C GLY A 30 0.38 0.84 9.25
N LYS A 31 0.47 -0.27 9.99
CA LYS A 31 0.72 -1.61 9.44
C LYS A 31 -0.58 -2.40 9.37
N LYS A 32 -0.71 -3.24 8.35
CA LYS A 32 -1.84 -4.16 8.22
C LYS A 32 -1.98 -5.04 9.46
N ILE A 33 -3.19 -5.12 10.01
CA ILE A 33 -3.53 -6.00 11.11
C ILE A 33 -3.61 -7.41 10.55
N LEU A 34 -2.87 -8.34 11.16
CA LEU A 34 -2.93 -9.75 10.82
C LEU A 34 -3.91 -10.48 11.75
N ASP A 35 -4.63 -11.45 11.22
CA ASP A 35 -5.38 -12.41 12.02
C ASP A 35 -4.46 -13.46 12.67
N GLU A 36 -5.04 -14.37 13.45
CA GLU A 36 -4.32 -15.47 14.11
C GLU A 36 -3.63 -16.42 13.11
N GLN A 37 -4.06 -16.41 11.85
CA GLN A 37 -3.50 -17.22 10.76
C GLN A 37 -2.43 -16.43 9.97
N SER A 38 -2.01 -15.26 10.48
CA SER A 38 -1.05 -14.35 9.83
C SER A 38 -1.50 -13.81 8.47
N ARG A 39 -2.81 -13.76 8.21
CA ARG A 39 -3.40 -13.18 7.01
C ARG A 39 -3.90 -11.76 7.31
N PRO A 40 -3.81 -10.82 6.36
CA PRO A 40 -4.30 -9.46 6.58
C PRO A 40 -5.82 -9.47 6.76
N LYS A 41 -6.29 -8.88 7.86
CA LYS A 41 -7.73 -8.75 8.14
C LYS A 41 -8.37 -7.84 7.10
N LEU A 42 -9.44 -8.33 6.46
CA LEU A 42 -10.24 -7.51 5.55
C LEU A 42 -10.99 -6.43 6.33
N ARG A 43 -11.16 -5.28 5.70
CA ARG A 43 -12.02 -4.21 6.15
C ARG A 43 -13.45 -4.56 5.71
N GLU A 44 -14.36 -4.71 6.66
CA GLU A 44 -15.78 -5.01 6.41
C GLU A 44 -16.58 -3.74 6.18
#